data_AF-T0YP16-F1
#
_entry.id   AF-T0YP16-F1
#
_cell.length_a   1.000
_cell.length_b   1.000
_cell.length_c   1.000
_cell.angle_alpha   90.00
_cell.angle_beta   90.00
_cell.angle_gamma   90.00
#
_symmetry.space_group_name_H-M   'P 1'
#
loop_
_entity.id
_entity.type
_entity.pdbx_description
1 polymer ?
#
loop_
_entity_poly.entity_id
_entity_poly.type
_entity_poly.pdbx_seq_one_letter_code
_entity_poly.pdbx_strand_id
1 'polypeptide(L)'
;MATLQPLAAKGKGLVAAILPDTVTSARYTEFDAPFLIQAFKAAGLSSSQFIVENAQGSDATELSMAESAITRGATVLAVDPLDSGVGVQIEKYAKAHGVKFINYDRLTLGSSPSDYY
;
A
#
# COMPACT_ATOMS: atom_id res chain seq x y z
N MET A 1 15.77 -6.78 10.47
CA MET A 1 14.84 -7.48 9.54
C MET A 1 14.78 -9.00 9.76
N ALA A 2 15.86 -9.70 10.12
CA ALA A 2 15.81 -11.16 10.40
C ALA A 2 14.76 -11.56 11.45
N THR A 3 14.48 -10.66 12.41
CA THR A 3 13.43 -10.81 13.42
C THR A 3 12.00 -10.80 12.87
N LEU A 4 11.76 -10.29 11.65
CA LEU A 4 10.44 -10.21 11.02
C LEU A 4 10.11 -11.41 10.13
N GLN A 5 11.11 -12.18 9.71
CA GLN A 5 10.90 -13.34 8.83
C GLN A 5 9.92 -14.38 9.41
N PRO A 6 9.99 -14.73 10.72
CA PRO A 6 9.01 -15.63 11.32
C PRO A 6 7.58 -15.05 11.37
N LEU A 7 7.43 -13.72 11.32
CA LEU A 7 6.12 -13.05 11.26
C LEU A 7 5.56 -13.07 9.84
N ALA A 8 6.38 -12.77 8.84
CA ALA A 8 5.98 -12.83 7.43
C ALA A 8 5.45 -14.21 7.03
N ALA A 9 6.10 -15.29 7.52
CA ALA A 9 5.66 -16.67 7.29
C ALA A 9 4.30 -17.02 7.90
N LYS A 10 3.82 -16.26 8.90
CA LYS A 10 2.49 -16.43 9.50
C LYS A 10 1.40 -15.65 8.77
N GLY A 11 1.78 -14.66 7.96
CA GLY A 11 0.87 -13.87 7.14
C GLY A 11 0.27 -14.67 6.00
N LYS A 12 -0.85 -14.19 5.45
CA LYS A 12 -1.51 -14.76 4.27
C LYS A 12 -1.88 -13.64 3.32
N GLY A 13 -1.92 -13.96 2.02
CA GLY A 13 -2.24 -13.01 0.97
C GLY A 13 -1.09 -12.08 0.61
N LEU A 14 -1.41 -11.12 -0.25
CA LEU A 14 -0.46 -10.16 -0.80
C LEU A 14 -0.44 -8.85 0.00
N VAL A 15 0.70 -8.17 0.04
CA VAL A 15 0.83 -6.80 0.55
C VAL A 15 0.99 -5.86 -0.63
N ALA A 16 0.10 -4.88 -0.78
CA ALA A 16 0.26 -3.87 -1.83
C ALA A 16 0.66 -2.52 -1.21
N ALA A 17 1.74 -1.93 -1.73
CA ALA A 17 2.09 -0.55 -1.46
C ALA A 17 1.75 0.30 -2.70
N ILE A 18 0.96 1.35 -2.50
CA ILE A 18 0.48 2.23 -3.58
C ILE A 18 0.94 3.65 -3.25
N LEU A 19 1.75 4.22 -4.14
CA LEU A 19 2.34 5.55 -4.03
C LEU A 19 1.59 6.56 -4.91
N PRO A 20 1.58 7.86 -4.59
CA PRO A 20 0.62 8.78 -5.19
C PRO A 20 1.03 9.23 -6.58
N ASP A 21 2.28 9.66 -6.75
CA ASP A 21 2.71 10.35 -7.97
C ASP A 21 4.24 10.45 -8.08
N THR A 22 4.71 11.10 -9.15
CA THR A 22 6.13 11.42 -9.38
C THR A 22 6.40 12.92 -9.50
N VAL A 23 5.36 13.75 -9.36
CA VAL A 23 5.36 15.18 -9.66
C VAL A 23 5.51 16.01 -8.39
N THR A 24 4.78 15.65 -7.34
CA THR A 24 4.87 16.29 -6.02
C THR A 24 6.19 15.94 -5.35
N SER A 25 6.78 14.78 -5.65
CA SER A 25 8.13 14.43 -5.22
C SER A 25 8.75 13.27 -6.00
N ALA A 26 10.03 13.39 -6.35
CA ALA A 26 10.82 12.30 -6.95
C ALA A 26 11.04 11.13 -5.97
N ARG A 27 10.85 11.34 -4.66
CA ARG A 27 11.15 10.35 -3.63
C ARG A 27 10.42 9.03 -3.84
N TYR A 28 9.19 9.09 -4.34
CA TYR A 28 8.35 7.93 -4.52
C TYR A 28 8.93 6.92 -5.50
N THR A 29 9.68 7.41 -6.49
CA THR A 29 10.36 6.58 -7.47
C THR A 29 11.78 6.25 -7.05
N GLU A 30 12.52 7.25 -6.54
CA GLU A 30 13.95 7.12 -6.26
C GLU A 30 14.26 6.42 -4.92
N PHE A 31 13.35 6.48 -3.95
CA PHE A 31 13.56 6.00 -2.58
C PHE A 31 12.46 5.06 -2.11
N ASP A 32 11.20 5.51 -2.07
CA ASP A 32 10.12 4.73 -1.44
C ASP A 32 9.88 3.40 -2.14
N ALA A 33 9.65 3.40 -3.46
CA ALA A 33 9.46 2.17 -4.21
C ALA A 33 10.64 1.18 -4.05
N PRO A 34 11.92 1.57 -4.28
CA PRO A 34 13.04 0.64 -4.12
C PRO A 34 13.22 0.18 -2.67
N PHE A 35 13.03 1.05 -1.67
CA PHE A 35 13.20 0.67 -0.26
C PHE A 35 12.07 -0.20 0.26
N LEU A 36 10.82 0.01 -0.17
CA LEU A 36 9.70 -0.88 0.15
C LEU A 36 9.94 -2.27 -0.43
N ILE A 37 10.39 -2.36 -1.69
CA ILE A 37 10.77 -3.64 -2.30
C ILE A 37 11.89 -4.32 -1.52
N GLN A 38 12.93 -3.58 -1.13
CA GLN A 38 14.03 -4.11 -0.34
C GLN A 38 13.57 -4.58 1.03
N ALA A 39 12.68 -3.83 1.69
CA ALA A 39 12.14 -4.15 2.99
C ALA A 39 11.27 -5.42 2.95
N PHE A 40 10.38 -5.55 1.95
CA PHE A 40 9.56 -6.75 1.77
C PHE A 40 10.42 -8.00 1.54
N LYS A 41 11.45 -7.90 0.67
CA LYS A 41 12.41 -8.99 0.45
C LYS A 41 13.17 -9.33 1.73
N ALA A 42 13.66 -8.33 2.46
CA ALA A 42 14.38 -8.53 3.72
C ALA A 42 13.50 -9.16 4.81
N ALA A 43 12.19 -8.87 4.80
CA ALA A 43 11.19 -9.51 5.65
C ALA A 43 10.86 -10.95 5.23
N GLY A 44 11.38 -11.44 4.09
CA GLY A 44 11.20 -12.81 3.62
C GLY A 44 10.01 -13.00 2.68
N LEU A 45 9.40 -11.93 2.17
CA LEU A 45 8.36 -12.02 1.14
C LEU A 45 8.99 -12.26 -0.24
N SER A 46 8.43 -13.18 -1.01
CA SER A 46 8.78 -13.34 -2.42
C SER A 46 8.15 -12.22 -3.27
N SER A 47 8.65 -12.01 -4.49
CA SER A 47 8.11 -11.00 -5.41
C SER A 47 6.66 -11.25 -5.83
N SER A 48 6.11 -12.46 -5.62
CA SER A 48 4.70 -12.75 -5.86
C SER A 48 3.80 -12.42 -4.66
N GLN A 49 4.38 -12.06 -3.52
CA GLN A 49 3.66 -11.77 -2.27
C GLN A 49 3.55 -10.27 -1.97
N PHE A 50 4.09 -9.41 -2.82
CA PHE A 50 3.90 -7.97 -2.70
C PHE A 50 3.75 -7.28 -4.06
N ILE A 51 3.11 -6.12 -4.04
CA ILE A 51 3.00 -5.16 -5.15
C ILE A 51 3.54 -3.82 -4.66
N VAL A 52 4.29 -3.13 -5.50
CA VAL A 52 4.68 -1.73 -5.26
C VAL A 52 4.42 -0.97 -6.56
N GLU A 53 3.44 -0.07 -6.54
CA GLU A 53 2.97 0.67 -7.71
C GLU A 53 2.83 2.14 -7.39
N ASN A 54 2.78 2.98 -8.42
CA ASN A 54 2.64 4.43 -8.29
C ASN A 54 1.55 4.93 -9.23
N ALA A 55 0.57 5.65 -8.69
CA ALA A 55 -0.64 6.08 -9.38
C ALA A 55 -0.43 7.22 -10.39
N GLN A 56 0.80 7.75 -10.49
CA GLN A 56 1.19 8.79 -11.45
C GLN A 56 0.32 10.06 -11.33
N GLY A 57 -0.14 10.40 -10.12
CA GLY A 57 -0.91 11.62 -9.87
C GLY A 57 -2.36 11.53 -10.33
N SER A 58 -2.96 10.34 -10.35
CA SER A 58 -4.33 10.11 -10.78
C SER A 58 -5.11 9.32 -9.73
N ASP A 59 -6.12 9.96 -9.13
CA ASP A 59 -7.04 9.31 -8.17
C ASP A 59 -7.70 8.06 -8.75
N ALA A 60 -8.11 8.12 -10.02
CA ALA A 60 -8.76 7.00 -10.70
C ALA A 60 -7.79 5.82 -10.87
N THR A 61 -6.52 6.11 -11.15
CA THR A 61 -5.48 5.10 -11.23
C THR A 61 -5.23 4.49 -9.85
N GLU A 62 -5.13 5.32 -8.82
CA GLU A 62 -4.86 4.88 -7.45
C GLU A 62 -5.97 3.95 -6.91
N LEU A 63 -7.22 4.33 -7.12
CA LEU A 63 -8.37 3.49 -6.77
C LEU A 63 -8.35 2.17 -7.55
N SER A 64 -8.11 2.22 -8.86
CA SER A 64 -8.05 1.03 -9.72
C SER A 64 -6.94 0.06 -9.29
N MET A 65 -5.77 0.58 -8.90
CA MET A 65 -4.67 -0.21 -8.34
C MET A 65 -5.07 -0.91 -7.04
N ALA A 66 -5.77 -0.22 -6.13
CA ALA A 66 -6.26 -0.80 -4.89
C ALA A 66 -7.29 -1.92 -5.15
N GLU A 67 -8.27 -1.69 -6.02
CA GLU A 67 -9.27 -2.69 -6.40
C GLU A 67 -8.63 -3.92 -7.04
N SER A 68 -7.66 -3.71 -7.93
CA SER A 68 -6.87 -4.77 -8.57
C SER A 68 -6.05 -5.56 -7.55
N ALA A 69 -5.38 -4.90 -6.62
CA ALA A 69 -4.60 -5.53 -5.56
C ALA A 69 -5.47 -6.44 -4.68
N ILE A 70 -6.64 -5.95 -4.26
CA ILE A 70 -7.61 -6.74 -3.47
C ILE A 70 -8.13 -7.94 -4.27
N THR A 71 -8.46 -7.74 -5.55
CA THR A 71 -8.89 -8.82 -6.45
C THR A 71 -7.81 -9.89 -6.58
N ARG A 72 -6.52 -9.50 -6.57
CA ARG A 72 -5.35 -10.40 -6.58
C ARG A 72 -5.05 -11.05 -5.22
N GLY A 73 -5.90 -10.84 -4.21
CA GLY A 73 -5.77 -11.45 -2.88
C GLY A 73 -4.89 -10.66 -1.91
N ALA A 74 -4.79 -9.34 -2.08
CA ALA A 74 -4.17 -8.49 -1.07
C ALA A 74 -4.96 -8.53 0.24
N THR A 75 -4.26 -8.70 1.35
CA THR A 75 -4.84 -8.66 2.71
C THR A 75 -4.45 -7.40 3.46
N VAL A 76 -3.47 -6.65 2.93
CA VAL A 76 -3.01 -5.36 3.42
C VAL A 76 -2.75 -4.42 2.24
N LEU A 77 -3.25 -3.19 2.34
CA LEU A 77 -2.88 -2.05 1.50
C LEU A 77 -2.14 -1.03 2.37
N ALA A 78 -0.92 -0.67 1.99
CA ALA A 78 -0.21 0.51 2.47
C ALA A 78 -0.30 1.58 1.38
N VAL A 79 -1.02 2.66 1.66
CA VAL A 79 -1.39 3.64 0.64
C VAL A 79 -0.90 5.01 1.10
N ASP A 80 -0.16 5.68 0.23
CA ASP A 80 0.12 7.11 0.33
C ASP A 80 -0.84 7.84 -0.61
N PRO A 81 -2.04 8.22 -0.13
CA PRO A 81 -3.11 8.71 -0.97
C PRO A 81 -2.75 10.06 -1.61
N LEU A 82 -3.10 10.24 -2.89
CA LEU A 82 -2.88 11.53 -3.58
C LEU A 82 -3.56 12.68 -2.81
N ASP A 83 -4.79 12.42 -2.35
CA ASP A 83 -5.53 13.26 -1.41
C ASP A 83 -6.46 12.46 -0.49
N SER A 84 -7.05 13.12 0.51
CA SER A 84 -7.95 12.44 1.46
C SER A 84 -9.23 11.89 0.82
N GLY A 85 -9.69 12.46 -0.30
CA GLY A 85 -10.88 12.02 -1.02
C GLY A 85 -10.72 10.62 -1.62
N VAL A 86 -9.62 10.39 -2.35
CA VAL A 86 -9.30 9.06 -2.88
C VAL A 86 -8.91 8.08 -1.76
N GLY A 87 -8.17 8.54 -0.75
CA GLY A 87 -7.83 7.74 0.43
C GLY A 87 -9.06 7.15 1.14
N VAL A 88 -10.10 7.97 1.38
CA VAL A 88 -11.36 7.52 1.99
C VAL A 88 -12.08 6.49 1.12
N GLN A 89 -12.04 6.62 -0.21
CA GLN A 89 -12.66 5.67 -1.13
C GLN A 89 -11.95 4.31 -1.04
N ILE A 90 -10.62 4.31 -1.09
CA ILE A 90 -9.81 3.09 -1.00
C ILE A 90 -10.00 2.42 0.37
N GLU A 91 -9.98 3.17 1.47
CA GLU A 91 -10.19 2.59 2.80
C GLU A 91 -11.57 1.93 2.93
N LYS A 92 -12.63 2.60 2.44
CA LYS A 92 -13.99 2.01 2.44
C LYS A 92 -14.05 0.73 1.62
N TYR A 93 -13.43 0.73 0.45
CA TYR A 93 -13.38 -0.43 -0.43
C TYR A 93 -12.60 -1.59 0.24
N ALA A 94 -11.43 -1.30 0.82
CA ALA A 94 -10.64 -2.28 1.56
C ALA A 94 -11.41 -2.88 2.73
N LYS A 95 -12.06 -2.03 3.55
CA LYS A 95 -12.88 -2.46 4.69
C LYS A 95 -14.03 -3.37 4.26
N ALA A 96 -14.70 -3.05 3.15
CA ALA A 96 -15.78 -3.87 2.61
C ALA A 96 -15.31 -5.28 2.19
N HIS A 97 -14.02 -5.43 1.86
CA HIS A 97 -13.39 -6.69 1.45
C HIS A 97 -12.57 -7.36 2.56
N GLY A 98 -12.63 -6.85 3.79
CA GLY A 98 -11.88 -7.39 4.93
C GLY A 98 -10.36 -7.18 4.84
N VAL A 99 -9.91 -6.25 4.00
CA VAL A 99 -8.51 -5.91 3.76
C VAL A 99 -8.10 -4.79 4.73
N LYS A 100 -6.89 -4.91 5.30
CA LYS A 100 -6.35 -3.88 6.18
C LYS A 100 -5.83 -2.71 5.35
N PHE A 101 -6.15 -1.50 5.77
CA PHE A 101 -5.69 -0.26 5.14
C PHE A 101 -4.76 0.46 6.11
N ILE A 102 -3.60 0.85 5.62
CA ILE A 102 -2.56 1.57 6.34
C ILE A 102 -2.25 2.82 5.55
N ASN A 103 -2.30 3.98 6.21
CA ASN A 103 -1.77 5.21 5.63
C ASN A 103 -0.25 5.16 5.68
N TYR A 104 0.39 5.37 4.54
CA TYR A 104 1.84 5.48 4.39
C TYR A 104 2.17 6.93 4.03
N ASP A 105 3.04 7.61 4.79
CA ASP A 105 3.44 9.03 4.61
C ASP A 105 2.29 10.07 4.71
N ARG A 106 1.25 10.04 3.87
CA ARG A 106 0.09 10.94 3.94
C ARG A 106 -1.08 10.33 4.69
N LEU A 107 -1.78 11.18 5.44
CA LEU A 107 -2.94 10.78 6.21
C LEU A 107 -4.24 10.94 5.41
N THR A 108 -5.06 9.91 5.41
CA THR A 108 -6.46 9.99 4.97
C THR A 108 -7.30 10.68 6.06
N LEU A 109 -7.64 11.96 5.86
CA LEU A 109 -8.50 12.69 6.79
C LEU A 109 -9.98 12.34 6.58
N GLY A 110 -10.74 12.17 7.66
CA GLY A 110 -12.18 11.87 7.62
C GLY A 110 -12.53 10.39 7.56
N SER A 111 -11.55 9.50 7.79
CA SER A 111 -11.77 8.06 7.86
C SER A 111 -11.81 7.52 9.30
N SER A 112 -12.05 6.22 9.47
CA SER A 112 -11.98 5.58 10.80
C SER A 112 -10.53 5.63 11.32
N PRO A 113 -10.24 5.39 12.62
CA PRO A 113 -8.86 5.28 13.08
C PRO A 113 -8.15 4.21 12.26
N SER A 114 -7.30 4.65 11.34
CA SER A 114 -6.48 3.83 10.46
C SER A 114 -5.07 3.82 11.04
N ASP A 115 -4.41 2.68 10.91
CA ASP A 115 -3.00 2.58 11.29
C ASP A 115 -2.19 3.50 10.35
N TYR A 116 -1.29 4.32 10.90
CA TYR A 116 -0.47 5.32 10.18
C TYR A 116 1.00 5.01 10.38
N TYR A 117 1.78 4.94 9.28
CA TYR A 117 3.20 4.57 9.28
C TYR A 117 4.05 5.35 8.28
#